data_AF-A0A0F9DDQ6-F1
#
_entry.id   AF-A0A0F9DDQ6-F1
#
_cell.length_a   1.000
_cell.length_b   1.000
_cell.length_c   1.000
_cell.angle_alpha   90.00
_cell.angle_beta   90.00
_cell.angle_gamma   90.00
#
_symmetry.space_group_name_H-M   'P 1'
#
loop_
_entity.id
_entity.type
_entity.pdbx_description
1 polymer ?
#
loop_
_entity_poly.entity_id
_entity_poly.type
_entity_poly.pdbx_seq_one_letter_code
_entity_poly.pdbx_strand_id
1 'polypeptide(L)'
;MKNRKTFLMALLSILYFCIIVQGLNTFSNEQDDKDNKNIVPLLSASNSVAIEWNRTWGGSEREYGSGVAVDSLNNVYLAGITTRGPAGSYDMVLVKYNSSGVQQWNRTWGGSKEDSGRRVTVDSSDNVYLAGNTYSFGAGSLDMVLVKFDSSGVQQWNRTWGGSEWDVGNGVAVDSSDSVYLAGFTYSFGAGYEDLVLVKFGVEKREKEQAISGYDLLLFTCVIGVITAISLHKKYSK
;
A
#
# COMPACT_ATOMS: atom_id res chain seq x y z
N MET A 1 -39.91 9.32 65.02
CA MET A 1 -40.06 9.19 63.54
C MET A 1 -38.80 9.58 62.73
N LYS A 2 -37.59 9.64 63.30
CA LYS A 2 -36.35 10.00 62.55
C LYS A 2 -35.46 8.80 62.14
N ASN A 3 -35.71 7.59 62.64
CA ASN A 3 -34.84 6.42 62.39
C ASN A 3 -35.38 5.41 61.36
N ARG A 4 -36.61 5.57 60.85
CA ARG A 4 -37.15 4.66 59.81
C ARG A 4 -36.61 4.95 58.41
N LYS A 5 -36.24 6.20 58.10
CA LYS A 5 -35.71 6.58 56.78
C LYS A 5 -34.26 6.11 56.59
N THR A 6 -33.44 6.14 57.64
CA THR A 6 -32.04 5.67 57.59
C THR A 6 -31.94 4.16 57.46
N PHE A 7 -32.85 3.41 58.10
CA PHE A 7 -32.90 1.96 58.00
C PHE A 7 -33.41 1.48 56.63
N LEU A 8 -34.37 2.19 56.04
CA LEU A 8 -34.89 1.87 54.69
C LEU A 8 -33.86 2.16 53.59
N MET A 9 -33.05 3.22 53.75
CA MET A 9 -31.94 3.52 52.82
C MET A 9 -30.80 2.49 52.90
N ALA A 10 -30.48 1.97 54.10
CA ALA A 10 -29.48 0.93 54.27
C ALA A 10 -29.90 -0.44 53.67
N LEU A 11 -31.20 -0.76 53.71
CA LEU A 11 -31.76 -1.96 53.08
C LEU A 11 -31.79 -1.87 51.55
N LEU A 12 -32.02 -0.67 50.98
CA LEU A 12 -31.95 -0.44 49.53
C LEU A 12 -30.52 -0.53 48.98
N SER A 13 -29.50 -0.11 49.75
CA SER A 13 -28.10 -0.27 49.33
C SER A 13 -27.60 -1.72 49.37
N ILE A 14 -28.13 -2.54 50.28
CA ILE A 14 -27.77 -3.97 50.37
C ILE A 14 -28.49 -4.78 49.26
N LEU A 15 -29.73 -4.42 48.90
CA LEU A 15 -30.42 -5.05 47.76
C LEU A 15 -29.78 -4.69 46.41
N TYR A 16 -29.24 -3.48 46.24
CA TYR A 16 -28.56 -3.09 45.00
C TYR A 16 -27.21 -3.81 44.83
N PHE A 17 -26.55 -4.18 45.94
CA PHE A 17 -25.31 -4.95 45.92
C PHE A 17 -25.56 -6.46 45.64
N CYS A 18 -26.71 -7.01 46.04
CA CYS A 18 -27.08 -8.40 45.73
C CYS A 18 -27.48 -8.63 44.26
N ILE A 19 -28.01 -7.62 43.56
CA ILE A 19 -28.43 -7.77 42.15
C ILE A 19 -27.23 -7.83 41.19
N ILE A 20 -26.08 -7.25 41.56
CA ILE A 20 -24.85 -7.32 40.75
C ILE A 20 -24.13 -8.67 40.92
N VAL A 21 -24.34 -9.36 42.05
CA VAL A 21 -23.69 -10.66 42.34
C VAL A 21 -24.49 -11.86 41.79
N GLN A 22 -25.78 -11.70 41.49
CA GLN A 22 -26.60 -12.77 40.89
C GLN A 22 -26.66 -12.76 39.35
N GLY A 23 -26.06 -11.75 38.70
CA GLY A 23 -25.93 -11.69 37.23
C GLY A 23 -24.72 -12.46 36.67
N LEU A 24 -23.94 -13.16 37.50
CA LEU A 24 -22.66 -13.78 37.12
C LEU A 24 -22.68 -15.32 37.11
N ASN A 25 -23.84 -15.95 37.25
CA ASN A 25 -23.96 -17.42 37.16
C ASN A 25 -24.86 -17.83 35.99
N THR A 26 -24.32 -17.74 34.77
CA THR A 26 -24.66 -18.68 33.70
C THR A 26 -23.39 -19.45 33.37
N PHE A 27 -23.11 -20.48 34.15
CA PHE A 27 -22.23 -21.56 33.70
C PHE A 27 -22.97 -22.27 32.57
N SER A 28 -22.56 -22.04 31.32
CA SER A 28 -22.84 -22.98 30.25
C SER A 28 -22.08 -24.27 30.58
N ASN A 29 -22.83 -25.34 30.85
CA ASN A 29 -22.36 -26.69 30.62
C ASN A 29 -22.01 -26.81 29.14
N GLU A 30 -20.75 -27.07 28.81
CA GLU A 30 -20.38 -27.48 27.46
C GLU A 30 -19.56 -28.76 27.53
N GLN A 31 -20.30 -29.85 27.31
CA GLN A 31 -19.82 -31.15 26.89
C GLN A 31 -19.28 -31.01 25.45
N ASP A 32 -18.05 -31.47 25.22
CA ASP A 32 -17.40 -31.77 23.92
C ASP A 32 -17.69 -30.80 22.75
N ASP A 33 -16.72 -29.93 22.44
CA ASP A 33 -16.38 -29.67 21.04
C ASP A 33 -14.85 -29.60 20.86
N LYS A 34 -14.31 -30.69 20.34
CA LYS A 34 -12.90 -30.82 19.97
C LYS A 34 -12.77 -30.21 18.57
N ASP A 35 -12.44 -28.92 18.48
CA ASP A 35 -11.62 -28.34 17.38
C ASP A 35 -11.38 -26.81 17.43
N ASN A 36 -11.85 -26.06 18.44
CA ASN A 36 -11.60 -24.61 18.50
C ASN A 36 -10.46 -24.23 19.48
N LYS A 37 -9.20 -24.25 19.03
CA LYS A 37 -8.07 -23.75 19.82
C LYS A 37 -7.84 -22.26 19.56
N ASN A 38 -8.18 -21.48 20.60
CA ASN A 38 -7.74 -20.12 20.95
C ASN A 38 -8.69 -18.97 20.58
N ILE A 39 -9.83 -18.91 21.27
CA ILE A 39 -10.51 -17.64 21.55
C ILE A 39 -10.35 -17.37 23.04
N VAL A 40 -9.50 -16.41 23.41
CA VAL A 40 -9.47 -15.84 24.77
C VAL A 40 -10.31 -14.55 24.76
N PRO A 41 -11.40 -14.46 25.54
CA PRO A 41 -12.12 -13.21 25.73
C PRO A 41 -11.40 -12.40 26.80
N LEU A 42 -10.77 -11.28 26.42
CA LEU A 42 -10.14 -10.37 27.37
C LEU A 42 -11.03 -9.15 27.58
N LEU A 43 -11.74 -9.11 28.71
CA LEU A 43 -12.44 -7.92 29.19
C LEU A 43 -11.63 -7.32 30.34
N SER A 44 -10.79 -6.33 30.06
CA SER A 44 -10.43 -5.31 31.07
C SER A 44 -9.97 -4.04 30.36
N ALA A 45 -10.61 -2.93 30.68
CA ALA A 45 -10.21 -1.61 30.25
C ALA A 45 -8.78 -1.34 30.74
N SER A 46 -7.83 -1.44 29.83
CA SER A 46 -6.42 -1.13 30.05
C SER A 46 -5.93 -0.37 28.83
N ASN A 47 -5.10 0.65 29.04
CA ASN A 47 -4.25 1.21 27.97
C ASN A 47 -3.17 0.18 27.57
N SER A 48 -3.54 -1.10 27.48
CA SER A 48 -2.69 -2.15 26.95
C SER A 48 -2.81 -2.10 25.44
N VAL A 49 -1.65 -2.12 24.77
CA VAL A 49 -1.59 -2.33 23.34
C VAL A 49 -2.01 -3.77 23.09
N ALA A 50 -3.28 -3.98 22.76
CA ALA A 50 -3.80 -5.28 22.37
C ALA A 50 -3.51 -5.52 20.89
N ILE A 51 -3.13 -6.75 20.54
CA ILE A 51 -3.07 -7.17 19.13
C ILE A 51 -4.52 -7.30 18.64
N GLU A 52 -4.96 -6.39 17.77
CA GLU A 52 -6.30 -6.43 17.19
C GLU A 52 -6.45 -7.57 16.16
N TRP A 53 -5.43 -7.75 15.33
CA TRP A 53 -5.33 -8.86 14.40
C TRP A 53 -3.88 -9.21 14.10
N ASN A 54 -3.65 -10.47 13.74
CA ASN A 54 -2.42 -10.92 13.11
C ASN A 54 -2.78 -11.67 11.82
N ARG A 55 -1.92 -11.57 10.81
CA ARG A 55 -2.05 -12.29 9.55
C ARG A 55 -0.69 -12.85 9.16
N THR A 56 -0.71 -14.08 8.68
CA THR A 56 0.42 -14.67 7.97
C THR A 56 0.11 -14.68 6.49
N TRP A 57 1.16 -14.59 5.68
CA TRP A 57 1.09 -14.76 4.23
C TRP A 57 2.26 -15.63 3.81
N GLY A 58 1.99 -16.65 3.01
CA GLY A 58 3.02 -17.59 2.57
C GLY A 58 2.47 -18.96 2.20
N GLY A 59 3.38 -19.91 1.99
CA GLY A 59 3.07 -21.30 1.67
C GLY A 59 3.90 -22.28 2.48
N SER A 60 4.21 -23.44 1.88
CA SER A 60 5.20 -24.40 2.40
C SER A 60 6.64 -23.95 2.21
N GLU A 61 6.82 -22.82 1.52
CA GLU A 61 8.10 -22.27 1.11
C GLU A 61 8.53 -21.11 2.01
N ARG A 62 9.58 -20.37 1.62
CA ARG A 62 10.14 -19.29 2.44
C ARG A 62 9.61 -17.93 2.01
N GLU A 63 9.01 -17.22 2.96
CA GLU A 63 8.59 -15.83 2.83
C GLU A 63 9.18 -14.98 3.95
N TYR A 64 9.69 -13.80 3.61
CA TYR A 64 10.21 -12.83 4.58
C TYR A 64 9.59 -11.45 4.34
N GLY A 65 8.91 -10.90 5.36
CA GLY A 65 8.41 -9.52 5.34
C GLY A 65 9.51 -8.52 5.70
N SER A 66 9.58 -7.40 4.99
CA SER A 66 10.68 -6.44 5.08
C SER A 66 10.23 -4.98 5.22
N GLY A 67 9.02 -4.63 4.77
CA GLY A 67 8.52 -3.26 4.81
C GLY A 67 7.01 -3.19 4.91
N VAL A 68 6.50 -2.09 5.46
CA VAL A 68 5.07 -1.84 5.61
C VAL A 68 4.73 -0.40 5.22
N ALA A 69 3.60 -0.19 4.58
CA ALA A 69 3.01 1.12 4.30
C ALA A 69 1.49 1.09 4.49
N VAL A 70 0.88 2.26 4.66
CA VAL A 70 -0.57 2.41 4.83
C VAL A 70 -1.07 3.51 3.90
N ASP A 71 -2.12 3.24 3.14
CA ASP A 71 -2.74 4.23 2.24
C ASP A 71 -3.80 5.10 2.92
N SER A 72 -4.35 6.07 2.18
CA SER A 72 -5.34 7.02 2.70
C SER A 72 -6.65 6.37 3.21
N LEU A 73 -6.92 5.12 2.79
CA LEU A 73 -8.08 4.32 3.18
C LEU A 73 -7.77 3.31 4.30
N ASN A 74 -6.60 3.42 4.92
CA ASN A 74 -6.09 2.50 5.93
C ASN A 74 -5.92 1.06 5.43
N ASN A 75 -5.72 0.86 4.12
CA ASN A 75 -5.22 -0.42 3.65
C ASN A 75 -3.73 -0.53 3.96
N VAL A 76 -3.30 -1.71 4.37
CA VAL A 76 -1.92 -2.01 4.76
C VAL A 76 -1.24 -2.80 3.65
N TYR A 77 -0.03 -2.37 3.29
CA TYR A 77 0.81 -3.01 2.28
C TYR A 77 2.01 -3.63 2.96
N LEU A 78 2.23 -4.92 2.74
CA LEU A 78 3.39 -5.67 3.21
C LEU A 78 4.31 -5.98 2.04
N ALA A 79 5.55 -5.50 2.10
CA ALA A 79 6.62 -5.85 1.18
C ALA A 79 7.47 -6.99 1.74
N GLY A 80 8.05 -7.79 0.84
CA GLY A 80 8.93 -8.88 1.22
C GLY A 80 9.54 -9.63 0.05
N ILE A 81 9.98 -10.84 0.34
CA ILE A 81 10.43 -11.84 -0.64
C ILE A 81 9.67 -13.16 -0.50
N THR A 82 9.54 -13.89 -1.60
CA THR A 82 8.96 -15.26 -1.67
C THR A 82 9.77 -16.11 -2.64
N THR A 83 9.86 -17.42 -2.43
CA THR A 83 10.45 -18.36 -3.42
C THR A 83 9.42 -18.97 -4.38
N ARG A 84 8.18 -18.45 -4.37
CA ARG A 84 7.06 -19.00 -5.16
C ARG A 84 6.85 -18.32 -6.51
N GLY A 85 7.71 -17.38 -6.89
CA GLY A 85 7.55 -16.69 -8.17
C GLY A 85 8.06 -17.51 -9.36
N PRO A 86 7.92 -16.97 -10.58
CA PRO A 86 7.91 -17.74 -11.83
C PRO A 86 9.20 -18.52 -12.13
N ALA A 87 10.31 -18.23 -11.47
CA ALA A 87 11.61 -18.88 -11.71
C ALA A 87 12.14 -19.74 -10.56
N GLY A 88 11.43 -19.84 -9.43
CA GLY A 88 11.86 -20.62 -8.26
C GLY A 88 13.04 -20.02 -7.47
N SER A 89 13.54 -18.85 -7.86
CA SER A 89 14.42 -17.98 -7.06
C SER A 89 13.59 -17.09 -6.11
N TYR A 90 14.26 -16.34 -5.22
CA TYR A 90 13.58 -15.29 -4.45
C TYR A 90 13.05 -14.21 -5.40
N ASP A 91 11.77 -13.88 -5.28
CA ASP A 91 11.11 -12.79 -5.99
C ASP A 91 10.56 -11.78 -4.98
N MET A 92 10.40 -10.52 -5.41
CA MET A 92 9.75 -9.50 -4.61
C MET A 92 8.26 -9.81 -4.46
N VAL A 93 7.70 -9.59 -3.27
CA VAL A 93 6.25 -9.69 -3.04
C VAL A 93 5.70 -8.42 -2.39
N LEU A 94 4.48 -8.06 -2.81
CA LEU A 94 3.65 -7.02 -2.24
C LEU A 94 2.26 -7.57 -1.93
N VAL A 95 1.82 -7.48 -0.68
CA VAL A 95 0.49 -7.96 -0.23
C VAL A 95 -0.31 -6.78 0.32
N LYS A 96 -1.55 -6.62 -0.14
CA LYS A 96 -2.49 -5.61 0.38
C LYS A 96 -3.52 -6.26 1.30
N TYR A 97 -3.74 -5.65 2.45
CA TYR A 97 -4.83 -5.93 3.38
C TYR A 97 -5.70 -4.69 3.53
N ASN A 98 -7.00 -4.86 3.77
CA ASN A 98 -7.83 -3.75 4.22
C ASN A 98 -7.61 -3.46 5.71
N SER A 99 -8.27 -2.42 6.23
CA SER A 99 -8.16 -1.98 7.64
C SER A 99 -8.59 -3.04 8.66
N SER A 100 -9.42 -4.00 8.26
CA SER A 100 -9.82 -5.16 9.09
C SER A 100 -8.86 -6.37 8.96
N GLY A 101 -7.74 -6.19 8.28
CA GLY A 101 -6.75 -7.24 8.04
C GLY A 101 -7.20 -8.31 7.03
N VAL A 102 -8.21 -8.06 6.20
CA VAL A 102 -8.62 -8.99 5.13
C VAL A 102 -7.75 -8.75 3.89
N GLN A 103 -7.08 -9.79 3.40
CA GLN A 103 -6.26 -9.69 2.20
C GLN A 103 -7.12 -9.29 0.99
N GLN A 104 -6.71 -8.24 0.28
CA GLN A 104 -7.37 -7.76 -0.93
C GLN A 104 -6.70 -8.35 -2.18
N TRP A 105 -5.38 -8.28 -2.25
CA TRP A 105 -4.59 -8.85 -3.34
C TRP A 105 -3.14 -9.05 -2.93
N ASN A 106 -2.40 -9.82 -3.73
CA ASN A 106 -0.94 -9.89 -3.67
C ASN A 106 -0.37 -9.84 -5.09
N ARG A 107 0.87 -9.37 -5.20
CA ARG A 107 1.65 -9.30 -6.44
C ARG A 107 3.05 -9.78 -6.18
N THR A 108 3.58 -10.55 -7.12
CA THR A 108 5.00 -10.87 -7.18
C THR A 108 5.64 -10.09 -8.33
N TRP A 109 6.90 -9.72 -8.15
CA TRP A 109 7.68 -9.05 -9.17
C TRP A 109 9.12 -9.57 -9.14
N GLY A 110 9.65 -9.90 -10.30
CA GLY A 110 11.00 -10.43 -10.47
C GLY A 110 11.16 -11.10 -11.82
N GLY A 111 12.28 -11.78 -12.02
CA GLY A 111 12.68 -12.41 -13.27
C GLY A 111 13.24 -13.82 -13.07
N SER A 112 14.28 -14.17 -13.84
CA SER A 112 14.88 -15.52 -13.80
C SER A 112 15.92 -15.71 -12.70
N LYS A 113 16.27 -14.65 -11.97
CA LYS A 113 17.26 -14.66 -10.89
C LYS A 113 16.63 -14.09 -9.61
N GLU A 114 17.45 -13.90 -8.58
CA GLU A 114 16.98 -13.40 -7.29
C GLU A 114 16.64 -11.91 -7.33
N ASP A 115 15.49 -11.56 -6.75
CA ASP A 115 14.97 -10.22 -6.62
C ASP A 115 14.44 -10.03 -5.20
N SER A 116 14.70 -8.86 -4.59
CA SER A 116 14.42 -8.64 -3.17
C SER A 116 13.59 -7.41 -2.91
N GLY A 117 12.35 -7.58 -2.47
CA GLY A 117 11.50 -6.50 -1.96
C GLY A 117 11.92 -6.12 -0.55
N ARG A 118 12.41 -4.89 -0.37
CA ARG A 118 12.96 -4.41 0.91
C ARG A 118 12.08 -3.37 1.59
N ARG A 119 11.43 -2.49 0.83
CA ARG A 119 10.60 -1.40 1.37
C ARG A 119 9.40 -1.12 0.49
N VAL A 120 8.39 -0.51 1.08
CA VAL A 120 7.20 -0.03 0.37
C VAL A 120 6.81 1.34 0.89
N THR A 121 6.28 2.19 0.01
CA THR A 121 5.65 3.46 0.36
C THR A 121 4.47 3.71 -0.57
N VAL A 122 3.66 4.73 -0.26
CA VAL A 122 2.48 5.12 -1.03
C VAL A 122 2.53 6.62 -1.32
N ASP A 123 2.06 7.03 -2.51
CA ASP A 123 1.91 8.45 -2.85
C ASP A 123 0.53 9.00 -2.49
N SER A 124 0.32 10.30 -2.71
CA SER A 124 -0.94 10.99 -2.39
C SER A 124 -2.16 10.50 -3.20
N SER A 125 -1.92 9.74 -4.27
CA SER A 125 -2.95 9.11 -5.10
C SER A 125 -3.12 7.62 -4.80
N ASP A 126 -2.59 7.15 -3.67
CA ASP A 126 -2.58 5.75 -3.23
C ASP A 126 -1.92 4.79 -4.23
N ASN A 127 -1.03 5.28 -5.09
CA ASN A 127 -0.15 4.39 -5.83
C ASN A 127 0.93 3.84 -4.89
N VAL A 128 1.34 2.61 -5.13
CA VAL A 128 2.23 1.86 -4.26
C VAL A 128 3.58 1.70 -4.93
N TYR A 129 4.65 1.98 -4.19
CA TYR A 129 6.02 1.89 -4.67
C TYR A 129 6.75 0.82 -3.88
N LEU A 130 7.08 -0.28 -4.56
CA LEU A 130 7.88 -1.36 -4.01
C LEU A 130 9.34 -1.15 -4.41
N ALA A 131 10.22 -1.07 -3.40
CA ALA A 131 11.62 -0.79 -3.57
C ALA A 131 12.50 -1.95 -3.09
N GLY A 132 13.64 -2.12 -3.75
CA GLY A 132 14.60 -3.15 -3.38
C GLY A 132 15.76 -3.27 -4.36
N ASN A 133 16.17 -4.52 -4.62
CA ASN A 133 17.26 -4.85 -5.53
C ASN A 133 16.90 -6.03 -6.44
N THR A 134 17.56 -6.13 -7.58
CA THR A 134 17.29 -7.14 -8.62
C THR A 134 18.59 -7.69 -9.21
N TYR A 135 18.72 -9.01 -9.32
CA TYR A 135 19.72 -9.66 -10.17
C TYR A 135 19.18 -9.91 -11.58
N SER A 136 17.86 -9.86 -11.74
CA SER A 136 17.14 -10.21 -12.97
C SER A 136 17.18 -9.11 -14.03
N PHE A 137 17.27 -7.84 -13.64
CA PHE A 137 17.17 -6.69 -14.52
C PHE A 137 18.24 -5.63 -14.19
N GLY A 138 18.60 -4.80 -15.18
CA GLY A 138 19.51 -3.68 -14.98
C GLY A 138 20.82 -3.81 -15.77
N ALA A 139 21.84 -3.10 -15.34
CA ALA A 139 23.10 -2.92 -16.05
C ALA A 139 24.20 -3.89 -15.59
N GLY A 140 24.05 -4.51 -14.42
CA GLY A 140 25.14 -5.25 -13.79
C GLY A 140 24.71 -6.50 -13.05
N SER A 141 25.45 -6.78 -11.98
CA SER A 141 25.21 -7.96 -11.17
C SER A 141 23.96 -7.77 -10.31
N LEU A 142 23.91 -6.70 -9.51
CA LEU A 142 22.81 -6.40 -8.62
C LEU A 142 22.47 -4.92 -8.75
N ASP A 143 21.26 -4.60 -9.16
CA ASP A 143 20.83 -3.21 -9.35
C ASP A 143 19.73 -2.84 -8.36
N MET A 144 19.62 -1.54 -8.03
CA MET A 144 18.48 -1.02 -7.29
C MET A 144 17.23 -1.05 -8.18
N VAL A 145 16.05 -1.33 -7.62
CA VAL A 145 14.79 -1.32 -8.37
C VAL A 145 13.67 -0.62 -7.61
N LEU A 146 12.83 0.08 -8.38
CA LEU A 146 11.58 0.68 -7.94
C LEU A 146 10.44 0.25 -8.87
N VAL A 147 9.40 -0.35 -8.32
CA VAL A 147 8.22 -0.81 -9.05
C VAL A 147 7.00 -0.04 -8.57
N LYS A 148 6.26 0.58 -9.49
CA LYS A 148 5.01 1.28 -9.20
C LYS A 148 3.81 0.42 -9.55
N PHE A 149 2.87 0.31 -8.61
CA PHE A 149 1.54 -0.24 -8.79
C PHE A 149 0.48 0.84 -8.55
N ASP A 150 -0.66 0.75 -9.21
CA ASP A 150 -1.83 1.52 -8.79
C ASP A 150 -2.49 0.88 -7.54
N SER A 151 -3.50 1.54 -6.99
CA SER A 151 -4.22 1.10 -5.79
C SER A 151 -4.98 -0.24 -5.96
N SER A 152 -5.23 -0.65 -7.21
CA SER A 152 -5.81 -1.94 -7.59
C SER A 152 -4.77 -3.06 -7.75
N GLY A 153 -3.49 -2.71 -7.62
CA GLY A 153 -2.36 -3.61 -7.75
C GLY A 153 -1.95 -3.87 -9.20
N VAL A 154 -2.36 -3.04 -10.17
CA VAL A 154 -1.86 -3.15 -11.55
C VAL A 154 -0.52 -2.40 -11.64
N GLN A 155 0.51 -3.10 -12.12
CA GLN A 155 1.83 -2.50 -12.33
C GLN A 155 1.74 -1.39 -13.39
N GLN A 156 2.19 -0.20 -13.03
CA GLN A 156 2.25 0.96 -13.94
C GLN A 156 3.60 1.01 -14.64
N TRP A 157 4.69 0.86 -13.89
CA TRP A 157 6.04 0.83 -14.42
C TRP A 157 7.03 0.22 -13.42
N ASN A 158 8.22 -0.09 -13.89
CA ASN A 158 9.40 -0.37 -13.07
C ASN A 158 10.60 0.42 -13.59
N ARG A 159 11.55 0.72 -12.71
CA ARG A 159 12.82 1.41 -13.03
C ARG A 159 13.94 0.76 -12.24
N THR A 160 15.05 0.48 -12.91
CA THR A 160 16.31 0.07 -12.28
C THR A 160 17.29 1.23 -12.24
N TRP A 161 18.20 1.21 -11.27
CA TRP A 161 19.32 2.14 -11.16
C TRP A 161 20.55 1.41 -10.61
N GLY A 162 21.69 1.62 -11.26
CA GLY A 162 22.97 1.01 -10.91
C GLY A 162 23.91 0.95 -12.12
N GLY A 163 25.06 0.30 -11.93
CA GLY A 163 26.11 0.13 -12.93
C GLY A 163 26.50 -1.34 -13.11
N SER A 164 27.77 -1.63 -13.38
CA SER A 164 28.22 -3.01 -13.62
C SER A 164 28.38 -3.85 -12.33
N GLU A 165 28.50 -3.20 -11.17
CA GLU A 165 28.78 -3.83 -9.88
C GLU A 165 27.50 -4.01 -9.04
N TRP A 166 27.59 -3.97 -7.71
CA TRP A 166 26.47 -4.16 -6.79
C TRP A 166 25.91 -2.81 -6.32
N ASP A 167 24.60 -2.63 -6.49
CA ASP A 167 23.85 -1.43 -6.13
C ASP A 167 22.58 -1.84 -5.37
N VAL A 168 22.43 -1.38 -4.12
CA VAL A 168 21.42 -1.93 -3.20
C VAL A 168 20.48 -0.86 -2.66
N GLY A 169 19.18 -1.02 -2.94
CA GLY A 169 18.12 -0.14 -2.44
C GLY A 169 17.59 -0.56 -1.06
N ASN A 170 17.80 0.27 -0.03
CA ASN A 170 17.43 -0.01 1.36
C ASN A 170 16.28 0.84 1.91
N GLY A 171 16.02 1.99 1.29
CA GLY A 171 15.03 2.96 1.76
C GLY A 171 14.21 3.50 0.60
N VAL A 172 12.92 3.76 0.84
CA VAL A 172 12.06 4.49 -0.11
C VAL A 172 11.18 5.48 0.65
N ALA A 173 11.00 6.67 0.08
CA ALA A 173 10.12 7.72 0.61
C ALA A 173 9.47 8.50 -0.52
N VAL A 174 8.32 9.12 -0.24
CA VAL A 174 7.62 10.02 -1.16
C VAL A 174 7.52 11.41 -0.53
N ASP A 175 7.81 12.46 -1.31
CA ASP A 175 7.60 13.85 -0.87
C ASP A 175 6.16 14.33 -1.12
N SER A 176 5.82 15.52 -0.61
CA SER A 176 4.50 16.13 -0.80
C SER A 176 4.18 16.52 -2.25
N SER A 177 5.13 16.36 -3.18
CA SER A 177 4.95 16.57 -4.62
C SER A 177 4.95 15.24 -5.38
N ASP A 178 4.73 14.12 -4.67
CA ASP A 178 4.73 12.75 -5.18
C ASP A 178 6.02 12.33 -5.89
N SER A 179 7.14 12.99 -5.61
CA SER A 179 8.43 12.48 -6.06
C SER A 179 8.90 11.37 -5.13
N VAL A 180 9.45 10.32 -5.72
CA VAL A 180 9.91 9.13 -4.99
C VAL A 180 11.41 9.20 -4.82
N TYR A 181 11.90 8.89 -3.63
CA TYR A 181 13.30 8.86 -3.27
C TYR A 181 13.68 7.44 -2.91
N LEU A 182 14.75 6.93 -3.53
CA LEU A 182 15.33 5.62 -3.24
C LEU A 182 16.73 5.84 -2.65
N ALA A 183 16.98 5.27 -1.48
CA ALA A 183 18.26 5.41 -0.78
C ALA A 183 18.94 4.05 -0.60
N GLY A 184 20.27 4.04 -0.62
CA GLY A 184 21.04 2.81 -0.60
C GLY A 184 22.54 3.02 -0.60
N PHE A 185 23.27 2.00 -1.07
CA PHE A 185 24.69 2.09 -1.36
C PHE A 185 25.01 1.54 -2.75
N THR A 186 26.13 1.96 -3.30
CA THR A 186 26.61 1.62 -4.65
C THR A 186 28.08 1.23 -4.62
N TYR A 187 28.43 0.16 -5.33
CA TYR A 187 29.81 -0.18 -5.70
C TYR A 187 30.18 0.33 -7.11
N SER A 188 29.18 0.76 -7.87
CA SER A 188 29.34 1.16 -9.28
C SER A 188 29.76 2.62 -9.44
N PHE A 189 29.44 3.49 -8.48
CA PHE A 189 29.68 4.93 -8.55
C PHE A 189 30.31 5.45 -7.27
N GLY A 190 31.12 6.51 -7.39
CA GLY A 190 31.83 7.11 -6.25
C GLY A 190 33.30 6.70 -6.20
N ALA A 191 33.88 6.66 -5.00
CA ALA A 191 35.30 6.42 -4.78
C ALA A 191 35.54 5.33 -3.73
N GLY A 192 36.29 4.29 -4.11
CA GLY A 192 36.67 3.22 -3.19
C GLY A 192 35.71 2.03 -3.25
N TYR A 193 35.11 1.69 -2.11
CA TYR A 193 34.18 0.55 -1.97
C TYR A 193 32.73 0.99 -2.15
N GLU A 194 31.94 1.00 -1.08
CA GLU A 194 30.54 1.39 -1.10
C GLU A 194 30.38 2.88 -0.82
N ASP A 195 29.68 3.59 -1.69
CA ASP A 195 29.25 4.96 -1.45
C ASP A 195 27.74 5.02 -1.19
N LEU A 196 27.32 5.97 -0.36
CA LEU A 196 25.90 6.25 -0.16
C LEU A 196 25.29 6.85 -1.42
N VAL A 197 24.10 6.38 -1.80
CA VAL A 197 23.35 6.94 -2.92
C VAL A 197 21.93 7.32 -2.52
N LEU A 198 21.47 8.44 -3.10
CA LEU A 198 20.08 8.87 -3.12
C LEU A 198 19.65 9.14 -4.56
N VAL A 199 18.62 8.42 -5.02
CA VAL A 199 18.03 8.56 -6.36
C VAL A 199 16.65 9.17 -6.23
N LYS A 200 16.38 10.25 -6.96
CA LYS A 200 15.05 10.89 -7.02
C LYS A 200 14.37 10.55 -8.35
N PHE A 201 13.15 10.04 -8.27
CA PHE A 201 12.24 9.84 -9.39
C PHE A 201 11.13 10.89 -9.32
N GLY A 202 11.09 11.78 -10.30
CA GLY A 202 10.02 12.79 -10.41
C GLY A 202 8.72 12.22 -10.96
N VAL A 203 7.61 12.92 -10.72
CA VAL A 203 6.35 12.66 -11.40
C VAL A 203 6.52 12.96 -12.89
N GLU A 204 6.04 12.05 -13.76
CA GLU A 204 5.99 12.32 -15.19
C GLU A 204 5.23 13.64 -15.41
N LYS A 205 5.94 14.63 -15.96
CA LYS A 205 5.28 15.83 -16.47
C LYS A 205 4.43 15.36 -17.64
N ARG A 206 3.13 15.21 -17.42
CA ARG A 206 2.17 15.24 -18.53
C ARG A 206 2.35 16.61 -19.15
N GLU A 207 3.15 16.70 -20.20
CA GLU A 207 3.05 17.80 -21.15
C GLU A 207 1.60 17.78 -21.58
N LYS A 208 0.81 18.71 -21.03
CA LYS A 208 -0.57 18.90 -21.46
C LYS A 208 -0.49 18.98 -22.96
N GLU A 209 -1.24 18.14 -23.66
CA GLU A 209 -1.56 18.34 -25.08
C GLU A 209 -1.70 19.84 -25.26
N GLN A 210 -0.87 20.43 -26.14
CA GLN A 210 -1.05 21.82 -26.53
C GLN A 210 -2.51 21.94 -26.92
N ALA A 211 -3.30 22.52 -26.01
CA ALA A 211 -4.65 22.92 -26.29
C ALA A 211 -4.52 23.79 -27.53
N ILE A 212 -5.02 23.30 -28.65
CA ILE A 212 -5.07 23.97 -29.93
C ILE A 212 -5.49 25.41 -29.62
N SER A 213 -4.54 26.34 -29.72
CA SER A 213 -4.76 27.70 -29.26
C SER A 213 -5.95 28.26 -30.04
N GLY A 214 -6.79 29.09 -29.42
CA GLY A 214 -8.04 29.58 -30.00
C GLY A 214 -7.92 30.24 -31.40
N TYR A 215 -6.70 30.47 -31.89
CA TYR A 215 -6.41 30.86 -33.27
C TYR A 215 -6.79 29.79 -34.31
N ASP A 216 -6.68 28.49 -34.00
CA ASP A 216 -7.01 27.40 -34.94
C ASP A 216 -8.53 27.19 -35.09
N LEU A 217 -9.33 27.51 -34.06
CA LEU A 217 -10.80 27.50 -34.16
C LEU A 217 -11.32 28.68 -35.01
N LEU A 218 -10.63 29.82 -34.97
CA LEU A 218 -10.93 30.99 -35.81
C LEU A 218 -10.60 30.74 -37.28
N LEU A 219 -9.51 30.03 -37.58
CA LEU A 219 -9.20 29.58 -38.94
C LEU A 219 -10.23 28.55 -39.45
N PHE A 220 -10.65 27.60 -38.61
CA PHE A 220 -11.68 26.61 -38.99
C PHE A 220 -13.05 27.24 -39.28
N THR A 221 -13.50 28.19 -38.46
CA THR A 221 -14.78 28.89 -38.69
C THR A 221 -14.73 29.82 -39.90
N CYS A 222 -13.61 30.47 -40.17
CA CYS A 222 -13.45 31.34 -41.34
C CYS A 222 -13.43 30.54 -42.65
N VAL A 223 -12.76 29.37 -42.68
CA VAL A 223 -12.73 28.49 -43.86
C VAL A 223 -14.10 27.89 -44.17
N ILE A 224 -14.85 27.43 -43.15
CA ILE A 224 -16.23 26.94 -43.33
C ILE A 224 -17.17 28.06 -43.82
N GLY A 225 -17.02 29.28 -43.27
CA GLY A 225 -17.80 30.44 -43.69
C GLY A 225 -17.58 30.81 -45.17
N VAL A 226 -16.33 30.81 -45.63
CA VAL A 226 -15.98 31.08 -47.03
C VAL A 226 -16.50 29.99 -47.97
N ILE A 227 -16.37 28.71 -47.60
CA ILE A 227 -16.88 27.59 -48.41
C ILE A 227 -18.41 27.67 -48.53
N THR A 228 -19.10 28.00 -47.44
CA THR A 228 -20.56 28.11 -47.42
C THR A 228 -21.03 29.31 -48.26
N ALA A 229 -20.34 30.45 -48.18
CA ALA A 229 -20.63 31.62 -49.00
C ALA A 229 -20.42 31.35 -50.50
N ILE A 230 -19.34 30.66 -50.89
CA ILE A 230 -19.09 30.26 -52.29
C ILE A 230 -20.15 29.28 -52.79
N SER A 231 -20.56 28.32 -51.94
CA SER A 231 -21.58 27.33 -52.27
C SER A 231 -22.97 27.97 -52.45
N LEU A 232 -23.32 28.94 -51.58
CA LEU A 232 -24.54 29.74 -51.71
C LEU A 232 -24.51 30.62 -52.97
N HIS A 233 -23.38 31.29 -53.25
CA HIS A 233 -23.25 32.11 -54.44
C HIS A 233 -23.47 31.29 -55.73
N LYS A 234 -22.86 30.10 -55.83
CA LYS A 234 -23.09 29.17 -56.96
C LYS A 234 -24.52 28.66 -57.07
N LYS A 235 -25.25 28.56 -55.95
CA LYS A 235 -26.65 28.08 -55.92
C LYS A 235 -27.64 29.16 -56.36
N TYR A 236 -27.35 30.44 -56.14
CA TYR A 236 -28.24 31.57 -56.42
C TYR A 236 -27.82 32.45 -57.61
N SER A 237 -26.69 32.14 -58.28
CA SER A 237 -26.23 32.84 -59.49
C SER A 237 -26.69 32.17 -60.80
N LYS A 238 -27.84 31.47 -60.79
CA LYS A 238 -28.50 30.92 -61.98
C LYS A 238 -29.95 31.36 -62.01
#